data_AF-A0A0D1MDK3-F1
#
_entry.id   AF-A0A0D1MDK3-F1
#
_cell.length_a   1.000
_cell.length_b   1.000
_cell.length_c   1.000
_cell.angle_alpha   90.00
_cell.angle_beta   90.00
_cell.angle_gamma   90.00
#
_symmetry.space_group_name_H-M   'P 1'
#
loop_
_entity.id
_entity.type
_entity.pdbx_description
1 polymer ?
#
loop_
_entity_poly.entity_id
_entity_poly.type
_entity_poly.pdbx_seq_one_letter_code
_entity_poly.pdbx_strand_id
1 'polypeptide(L)'
;MEMFPTTAMYVGNSRPAWSDIHRAASRLRNDLGIRIGVYVDALEKLGPDAAAVAIMITAERHSRSEIRLTPGAYFTGMIGKAKRDELDLAKSLWGFRTERMAAH
;
A
#
# COMPACT_ATOMS: atom_id res chain seq x y z
N MET A 1 16.48 3.80 -10.84
CA MET A 1 15.41 2.93 -11.39
C MET A 1 14.16 3.22 -10.58
N GLU A 2 13.18 3.89 -11.18
CA GLU A 2 12.00 4.46 -10.51
C GLU A 2 11.16 3.38 -9.84
N MET A 3 10.92 3.58 -8.54
CA MET A 3 10.36 2.56 -7.66
C MET A 3 8.92 2.20 -8.03
N PHE A 4 8.11 3.16 -8.49
CA PHE A 4 6.72 2.97 -8.94
C PHE A 4 6.29 4.16 -9.82
N PRO A 5 6.42 4.09 -11.16
CA PRO A 5 6.15 5.24 -12.05
C PRO A 5 4.74 5.81 -11.86
N THR A 6 3.77 4.95 -11.60
CA THR A 6 2.35 5.30 -11.46
C THR A 6 2.04 6.07 -10.18
N THR A 7 2.82 5.88 -9.11
CA THR A 7 2.58 6.55 -7.82
C THR A 7 3.49 7.77 -7.59
N ALA A 8 4.56 7.91 -8.39
CA ALA A 8 5.44 9.08 -8.36
C ALA A 8 4.70 10.41 -8.52
N MET A 9 3.60 10.42 -9.29
CA MET A 9 2.71 11.58 -9.48
C MET A 9 2.04 12.08 -8.19
N TYR A 10 1.92 11.22 -7.18
CA TYR A 10 1.15 11.46 -5.95
C TYR A 10 2.04 11.69 -4.73
N VAL A 11 3.33 11.39 -4.87
CA VAL A 11 4.35 11.47 -3.81
C VAL A 11 5.39 12.48 -4.26
N GLY A 12 4.98 13.76 -4.32
CA GLY A 12 5.75 14.84 -4.93
C GLY A 12 7.03 15.26 -4.19
N ASN A 13 7.48 14.53 -3.16
CA ASN A 13 8.63 14.90 -2.36
C ASN A 13 9.60 13.72 -2.18
N SER A 14 10.90 13.98 -2.32
CA SER A 14 11.98 12.97 -2.24
C SER A 14 12.05 12.21 -0.89
N ARG A 15 11.34 12.71 0.13
CA ARG A 15 11.07 12.05 1.42
C ARG A 15 9.63 12.38 1.85
N PRO A 16 8.63 11.57 1.50
CA PRO A 16 7.25 11.83 1.91
C PRO A 16 7.09 11.62 3.41
N ALA A 17 6.36 12.52 4.07
CA ALA A 17 5.91 12.29 5.44
C ALA A 17 4.77 11.25 5.45
N TRP A 18 4.54 10.61 6.59
CA TRP A 18 3.42 9.66 6.74
C TRP A 18 2.06 10.28 6.38
N SER A 19 1.87 11.57 6.62
CA SER A 19 0.69 12.32 6.20
C SER A 19 0.50 12.33 4.69
N ASP A 20 1.58 12.40 3.92
CA ASP A 20 1.54 12.37 2.45
C ASP A 20 1.16 10.97 1.96
N ILE A 21 1.72 9.94 2.60
CA ILE A 21 1.43 8.54 2.32
C ILE A 21 -0.04 8.21 2.61
N HIS A 22 -0.57 8.66 3.74
CA HIS A 22 -1.98 8.45 4.09
C HIS A 22 -2.92 9.17 3.12
N ARG A 23 -2.58 10.39 2.70
CA ARG A 23 -3.35 11.13 1.67
C ARG A 23 -3.32 10.41 0.32
N ALA A 24 -2.15 9.94 -0.11
CA ALA A 24 -2.00 9.17 -1.34
C ALA A 24 -2.80 7.87 -1.29
N ALA A 25 -2.74 7.12 -0.18
CA ALA A 25 -3.51 5.90 0.02
C ALA A 25 -5.02 6.16 -0.03
N SER A 26 -5.52 7.24 0.58
CA SER A 26 -6.93 7.61 0.52
C SER A 26 -7.41 7.90 -0.91
N ARG A 27 -6.56 8.55 -1.72
CA ARG A 27 -6.85 8.81 -3.13
C ARG A 27 -6.83 7.52 -3.96
N LEU A 28 -5.77 6.72 -3.83
CA LEU A 28 -5.63 5.43 -4.52
C LEU A 28 -6.76 4.46 -4.16
N ARG A 29 -7.23 4.46 -2.91
CA ARG A 29 -8.39 3.67 -2.48
C ARG A 29 -9.64 3.99 -3.30
N ASN A 30 -9.86 5.28 -3.62
CA ASN A 30 -10.96 5.68 -4.49
C ASN A 30 -10.71 5.28 -5.94
N ASP A 31 -9.50 5.53 -6.46
CA ASP A 31 -9.12 5.20 -7.85
C ASP A 31 -9.23 3.70 -8.14
N LEU A 32 -8.91 2.85 -7.16
CA LEU A 32 -9.01 1.39 -7.22
C LEU A 32 -10.44 0.85 -6.99
N GLY A 33 -11.41 1.73 -6.69
CA GLY A 33 -12.79 1.33 -6.37
C GLY A 33 -12.92 0.49 -5.09
N ILE A 34 -11.94 0.55 -4.19
CA ILE A 34 -11.97 -0.19 -2.91
C ILE A 34 -13.02 0.47 -2.01
N ARG A 35 -13.95 -0.29 -1.42
CA ARG A 35 -15.01 0.28 -0.56
C ARG A 35 -14.43 0.85 0.74
N ILE A 36 -15.01 1.96 1.22
CA ILE A 36 -14.51 2.66 2.43
C ILE A 36 -14.56 1.76 3.66
N GLY A 37 -15.60 0.93 3.81
CA GLY A 37 -15.71 -0.02 4.91
C GLY A 37 -14.58 -1.06 4.92
N VAL A 38 -14.07 -1.48 3.75
CA VAL A 38 -12.93 -2.40 3.67
C VAL A 38 -11.63 -1.70 4.09
N TYR A 39 -11.49 -0.41 3.78
CA TYR A 39 -10.33 0.38 4.20
C TYR A 39 -10.36 0.67 5.71
N VAL A 40 -11.53 1.00 6.27
CA VAL A 40 -11.71 1.16 7.73
C VAL A 40 -11.39 -0.13 8.46
N ASP A 41 -11.87 -1.28 7.99
CA ASP A 41 -11.51 -2.59 8.53
C ASP A 41 -9.99 -2.85 8.50
N ALA A 42 -9.29 -2.38 7.46
CA ALA A 42 -7.84 -2.45 7.38
C ALA A 42 -7.15 -1.56 8.43
N LEU A 43 -7.65 -0.33 8.65
CA LEU A 43 -7.14 0.59 9.66
C LEU A 43 -7.26 -0.02 11.06
N GLU A 44 -8.41 -0.62 11.36
CA GLU A 44 -8.67 -1.25 12.67
C GLU A 44 -7.78 -2.48 12.90
N LYS A 45 -7.53 -3.28 11.85
CA LYS A 45 -6.78 -4.54 11.96
C LYS A 45 -5.28 -4.38 11.89
N LEU A 46 -4.78 -3.44 11.09
CA LEU A 46 -3.36 -3.31 10.78
C LEU A 46 -2.74 -2.02 11.32
N GLY A 47 -3.57 -1.03 11.65
CA GLY A 47 -3.12 0.33 11.91
C GLY A 47 -2.98 1.18 10.62
N PRO A 48 -2.91 2.51 10.77
CA PRO A 48 -2.97 3.45 9.66
C PRO A 48 -1.82 3.30 8.66
N ASP A 49 -0.60 3.13 9.16
CA ASP A 49 0.61 3.03 8.35
C ASP A 49 0.61 1.76 7.49
N ALA A 50 0.31 0.61 8.10
CA ALA A 50 0.25 -0.67 7.40
C ALA A 50 -0.91 -0.73 6.39
N ALA A 51 -2.08 -0.17 6.72
CA ALA A 51 -3.19 -0.07 5.80
C ALA A 51 -2.85 0.79 4.57
N ALA A 52 -2.16 1.93 4.78
CA ALA A 52 -1.72 2.78 3.68
C ALA A 52 -0.72 2.07 2.76
N VAL A 53 0.25 1.35 3.33
CA VAL A 53 1.21 0.54 2.57
C VAL A 53 0.50 -0.58 1.78
N ALA A 54 -0.47 -1.26 2.37
CA ALA A 54 -1.24 -2.30 1.70
C ALA A 54 -2.04 -1.75 0.48
N ILE A 55 -2.55 -0.51 0.56
CA ILE A 55 -3.14 0.18 -0.59
C ILE A 55 -2.10 0.44 -1.68
N MET A 56 -0.91 0.93 -1.32
CA MET A 56 0.17 1.19 -2.28
C MET A 56 0.59 -0.08 -3.02
N ILE A 57 0.74 -1.21 -2.30
CA ILE A 57 1.04 -2.51 -2.91
C ILE A 57 -0.10 -2.95 -3.85
N THR A 58 -1.35 -2.76 -3.42
CA THR A 58 -2.51 -3.10 -4.26
C THR A 58 -2.55 -2.27 -5.54
N ALA A 59 -2.28 -0.96 -5.45
CA ALA A 59 -2.21 -0.07 -6.59
C ALA A 59 -1.13 -0.51 -7.58
N GLU A 60 0.05 -0.87 -7.08
CA GLU A 60 1.13 -1.34 -7.91
C GLU A 60 0.78 -2.63 -8.66
N ARG A 61 0.32 -3.64 -7.91
CA ARG A 61 -0.07 -4.94 -8.49
C ARG A 61 -1.20 -4.77 -9.50
N HIS A 62 -2.13 -3.86 -9.25
CA HIS A 62 -3.18 -3.53 -10.21
C HIS A 62 -2.62 -2.91 -11.49
N SER A 63 -1.69 -1.97 -11.38
CA SER A 63 -1.06 -1.31 -12.54
C SER A 63 -0.28 -2.29 -13.43
N ARG A 64 0.26 -3.37 -12.84
CA ARG A 64 0.92 -4.47 -13.56
C ARG A 64 -0.03 -5.54 -14.09
N SER A 65 -1.35 -5.37 -13.93
CA SER A 65 -2.36 -6.38 -14.28
C SER A 65 -2.16 -7.74 -13.59
N GLU A 66 -1.57 -7.74 -12.39
CA GLU A 66 -1.29 -8.95 -11.61
C GLU A 66 -2.45 -9.35 -10.67
N ILE A 67 -3.50 -8.54 -10.61
CA ILE A 67 -4.70 -8.82 -9.82
C ILE A 67 -5.72 -9.60 -10.67
N ARG A 68 -6.01 -10.83 -10.27
CA ARG A 68 -6.91 -11.76 -10.98
C ARG A 68 -8.41 -11.44 -10.85
N LEU A 69 -8.81 -10.82 -9.74
CA LEU A 69 -10.20 -10.47 -9.45
C LEU A 69 -10.35 -8.94 -9.48
N THR A 70 -10.69 -8.34 -8.34
CA THR A 70 -10.76 -6.89 -8.17
C THR A 70 -9.69 -6.42 -7.18
N PRO A 71 -9.23 -5.16 -7.26
CA PRO A 71 -8.34 -4.59 -6.26
C PRO A 71 -8.87 -4.73 -4.83
N GLY A 72 -10.18 -4.57 -4.63
CA GLY A 72 -10.83 -4.78 -3.34
C GLY A 72 -10.71 -6.22 -2.83
N ALA A 73 -10.97 -7.22 -3.68
CA ALA A 73 -10.85 -8.62 -3.28
C ALA A 73 -9.40 -9.00 -2.94
N TYR A 74 -8.43 -8.50 -3.72
CA TYR A 74 -7.01 -8.69 -3.45
C TYR A 74 -6.59 -8.04 -2.12
N PHE A 75 -7.01 -6.79 -1.89
CA PHE A 75 -6.73 -6.04 -0.66
C PHE A 75 -7.30 -6.73 0.58
N THR A 76 -8.56 -7.19 0.53
CA THR A 76 -9.16 -8.00 1.62
C THR A 76 -8.37 -9.28 1.88
N GLY A 77 -7.94 -9.99 0.83
CA GLY A 77 -7.10 -11.17 0.95
C GLY A 77 -5.74 -10.88 1.60
N MET A 78 -5.13 -9.74 1.26
CA MET A 78 -3.87 -9.27 1.86
C MET A 78 -4.02 -8.97 3.36
N ILE A 79 -5.07 -8.24 3.75
CA ILE A 79 -5.38 -7.97 5.17
C ILE A 79 -5.59 -9.29 5.93
N GLY A 80 -6.30 -10.24 5.32
CA GLY A 80 -6.53 -11.56 5.91
C GLY A 80 -5.23 -12.33 6.18
N LYS A 81 -4.25 -12.26 5.26
CA LYS A 81 -2.92 -12.87 5.43
C LYS A 81 -2.08 -12.14 6.48
N ALA A 82 -2.09 -10.81 6.46
CA ALA A 82 -1.38 -9.97 7.41
C ALA A 82 -1.79 -10.26 8.86
N LYS A 83 -3.10 -10.44 9.10
CA LYS A 83 -3.63 -10.80 10.42
C LYS A 83 -3.13 -12.15 10.95
N ARG A 84 -2.78 -13.08 10.06
CA ARG A 84 -2.32 -14.43 10.42
C ARG A 84 -0.81 -14.51 10.61
N ASP A 85 -0.10 -13.37 10.59
CA ASP A 85 1.37 -13.31 10.56
C ASP A 85 2.00 -14.03 9.34
N GLU A 86 1.16 -14.40 8.37
CA GLU A 86 1.56 -15.04 7.10
C GLU A 86 2.09 -14.01 6.09
N LEU A 87 1.93 -12.72 6.40
CA LEU A 87 2.53 -11.63 5.66
C LEU A 87 3.52 -10.96 6.60
N ASP A 88 4.82 -11.16 6.33
CA ASP A 88 5.89 -10.40 6.95
C ASP A 88 5.85 -8.96 6.39
N LEU A 89 4.78 -8.24 6.75
CA LEU A 89 4.54 -6.85 6.42
C LEU A 89 5.68 -6.02 6.98
N ALA A 90 6.23 -6.41 8.13
CA ALA A 90 7.44 -5.84 8.70
C ALA A 90 8.65 -5.99 7.76
N LYS A 91 8.92 -7.15 7.15
CA LYS A 91 9.97 -7.28 6.10
C LYS A 91 9.68 -6.47 4.85
N SER A 92 8.42 -6.41 4.40
CA SER A 92 8.06 -5.57 3.24
C SER A 92 8.24 -4.07 3.55
N LEU A 93 7.95 -3.68 4.80
CA LEU A 93 8.12 -2.33 5.35
C LEU A 93 9.60 -1.98 5.56
N TRP A 94 10.43 -2.91 6.06
CA TRP A 94 11.87 -2.74 6.26
C TRP A 94 12.67 -2.85 4.97
N GLY A 95 12.27 -3.69 4.02
CA GLY A 95 12.84 -3.72 2.66
C GLY A 95 12.67 -2.36 1.99
N PHE A 96 11.47 -1.77 2.10
CA PHE A 96 11.18 -0.42 1.60
C PHE A 96 11.98 0.68 2.34
N ARG A 97 12.15 0.55 3.67
CA ARG A 97 12.93 1.50 4.49
C ARG A 97 14.44 1.40 4.23
N THR A 98 14.96 0.18 4.01
CA THR A 98 16.41 -0.10 3.92
C THR A 98 16.95 0.13 2.50
N GLU A 99 16.21 -0.24 1.45
CA GLU A 99 16.62 0.02 0.06
C GLU A 99 16.79 1.52 -0.22
N ARG A 100 16.08 2.40 0.50
CA ARG A 100 16.22 3.85 0.40
C ARG A 100 17.25 4.49 1.34
N MET A 101 17.72 3.77 2.36
CA MET A 101 18.83 4.22 3.23
C MET A 101 20.19 3.74 2.70
N ALA A 102 20.23 2.65 1.91
CA ALA A 102 21.44 2.11 1.30
C ALA A 102 21.75 2.69 -0.10
N ALA A 103 20.79 3.35 -0.75
CA ALA A 103 21.02 4.19 -1.91
C ALA A 103 21.57 5.56 -1.45
N HIS A 104 22.81 5.52 -0.99
CA HIS A 104 23.62 6.68 -0.62
C HIS A 104 24.23 7.34 -1.87
#